data_AF-A0A920M2A8-F1
#
_entry.id   AF-A0A920M2A8-F1
#
_cell.length_a   1.000
_cell.length_b   1.000
_cell.length_c   1.000
_cell.angle_alpha   90.00
_cell.angle_beta   90.00
_cell.angle_gamma   90.00
#
_symmetry.space_group_name_H-M   'P 1'
#
loop_
_entity.id
_entity.type
_entity.pdbx_description
1 polymer ?
#
loop_
_entity_poly.entity_id
_entity_poly.type
_entity_poly.pdbx_seq_one_letter_code
_entity_poly.pdbx_strand_id
1 'polypeptide(L)'
;MISHGFGPDQYDLKLQMAGLSHGFDECFIYGDLNNANFIACYGKNDTLISVDSVNSSKGFMLFKKALSNGHRISMSLIKDKVLVQKIFFLEQVKFRSQI
;
A
#
# COMPACT_ATOMS: atom_id res chain seq x y z
N MET A 1 25.90 -18.77 -30.98
CA MET A 1 25.45 -17.83 -29.94
C MET A 1 24.36 -16.96 -30.53
N ILE A 2 23.12 -17.14 -30.09
CA ILE A 2 22.06 -16.12 -30.13
C ILE A 2 20.98 -16.57 -29.16
N SER A 3 21.13 -16.20 -27.89
CA SER A 3 19.99 -16.19 -26.97
C SER A 3 19.24 -14.88 -27.23
N HIS A 4 18.27 -14.90 -28.13
CA HIS A 4 17.23 -13.88 -28.16
C HIS A 4 16.38 -14.09 -26.91
N GLY A 5 16.75 -13.43 -25.82
CA GLY A 5 15.97 -13.39 -24.60
C GLY A 5 14.69 -12.61 -24.82
N PHE A 6 13.69 -13.23 -25.44
CA PHE A 6 12.30 -12.83 -25.30
C PHE A 6 11.73 -13.60 -24.10
N GLY A 7 12.00 -13.09 -22.91
CA GLY A 7 11.24 -13.45 -21.71
C GLY A 7 9.91 -12.68 -21.70
N PRO A 8 8.82 -13.25 -21.18
CA PRO A 8 7.53 -12.60 -21.19
C PRO A 8 7.56 -11.40 -20.23
N ASP A 9 7.70 -10.18 -20.74
CA ASP A 9 7.27 -8.95 -20.05
C ASP A 9 5.72 -8.90 -19.98
N GLN A 10 5.08 -10.03 -19.68
CA GLN A 10 3.63 -10.14 -19.63
C GLN A 10 3.14 -9.66 -18.28
N TYR A 11 2.77 -8.38 -18.20
CA TYR A 11 1.71 -7.82 -17.34
C TYR A 11 1.54 -8.50 -15.97
N ASP A 12 2.64 -8.65 -15.23
CA ASP A 12 2.64 -9.32 -13.93
C ASP A 12 2.19 -8.30 -12.85
N LEU A 13 0.89 -8.00 -12.86
CA LEU A 13 0.28 -7.14 -11.86
C LEU A 13 0.37 -7.82 -10.50
N LYS A 14 1.21 -7.27 -9.61
CA LYS A 14 1.33 -7.76 -8.24
C LYS A 14 0.20 -7.17 -7.39
N LEU A 15 -0.90 -7.90 -7.30
CA LEU A 15 -2.03 -7.58 -6.43
C LEU A 15 -1.76 -8.09 -5.00
N GLN A 16 -1.93 -7.23 -4.01
CA GLN A 16 -1.83 -7.60 -2.59
C GLN A 16 -2.97 -6.94 -1.80
N MET A 17 -3.57 -7.67 -0.85
CA MET A 17 -4.71 -7.19 -0.08
C MET A 17 -4.52 -7.50 1.41
N ALA A 18 -5.00 -6.61 2.29
CA ALA A 18 -5.03 -6.82 3.73
C ALA A 18 -6.27 -6.16 4.35
N GLY A 19 -6.93 -6.89 5.26
CA GLY A 19 -8.19 -6.46 5.87
C GLY A 19 -9.42 -6.89 5.06
N LEU A 20 -10.60 -6.45 5.49
CA LEU A 20 -11.87 -6.67 4.81
C LEU A 20 -12.46 -5.33 4.40
N SER A 21 -12.60 -5.09 3.09
CA SER A 21 -13.09 -3.82 2.56
C SER A 21 -14.61 -3.67 2.65
N HIS A 22 -15.35 -4.73 2.96
CA HIS A 22 -16.80 -4.69 2.95
C HIS A 22 -17.38 -3.63 3.91
N GLY A 23 -18.29 -2.81 3.39
CA GLY A 23 -18.98 -1.78 4.15
C GLY A 23 -18.12 -0.55 4.48
N PHE A 24 -17.07 -0.28 3.68
CA PHE A 24 -16.36 1.00 3.68
C PHE A 24 -17.30 2.15 3.28
N ASP A 25 -17.06 3.33 3.84
CA ASP A 25 -17.74 4.59 3.46
C ASP A 25 -16.78 5.57 2.76
N GLU A 26 -15.48 5.29 2.79
CA GLU A 26 -14.46 6.14 2.22
C GLU A 26 -13.35 5.35 1.53
N CYS A 27 -12.82 5.86 0.42
CA CYS A 27 -11.64 5.31 -0.25
C CYS A 27 -10.65 6.42 -0.60
N PHE A 28 -9.36 6.14 -0.42
CA PHE A 28 -8.27 7.03 -0.82
C PHE A 28 -7.21 6.25 -1.60
N ILE A 29 -6.76 6.82 -2.72
CA ILE A 29 -5.77 6.20 -3.61
C ILE A 29 -4.43 6.93 -3.52
N TYR A 30 -3.36 6.17 -3.34
CA TYR A 30 -1.99 6.62 -3.59
C TYR A 30 -1.46 6.06 -4.89
N GLY A 31 -0.70 6.85 -5.64
CA GLY A 31 -0.08 6.43 -6.89
C GLY A 31 -0.93 6.73 -8.11
N ASP A 32 -0.76 5.92 -9.15
CA ASP A 32 -1.34 6.17 -10.48
C ASP A 32 -2.15 4.95 -10.95
N LEU A 33 -3.45 5.17 -11.15
CA LEU A 33 -4.38 4.17 -11.64
C LEU A 33 -4.10 3.81 -13.11
N ASN A 34 -3.66 4.77 -13.94
CA ASN A 34 -3.37 4.55 -15.36
C ASN A 34 -2.16 3.64 -15.57
N ASN A 35 -1.19 3.74 -14.66
CA ASN A 35 0.03 2.93 -14.68
C ASN A 35 -0.10 1.63 -13.87
N ALA A 36 -1.31 1.31 -13.36
CA ALA A 36 -1.55 0.16 -12.49
C ALA A 36 -0.51 0.05 -11.35
N ASN A 37 -0.14 1.19 -10.76
CA ASN A 37 0.82 1.26 -9.66
C ASN A 37 0.24 2.15 -8.56
N PHE A 38 -0.56 1.53 -7.70
CA PHE A 38 -1.31 2.26 -6.70
C PHE A 38 -1.58 1.44 -5.44
N ILE A 39 -2.02 2.14 -4.40
CA ILE A 39 -2.53 1.58 -3.16
C ILE A 39 -3.90 2.19 -2.92
N ALA A 40 -4.92 1.36 -2.76
CA ALA A 40 -6.26 1.74 -2.36
C ALA A 40 -6.45 1.50 -0.86
N CYS A 41 -6.74 2.56 -0.12
CA CYS A 41 -7.04 2.50 1.31
C CYS A 41 -8.54 2.67 1.51
N TYR A 42 -9.19 1.73 2.19
CA TYR A 42 -10.62 1.78 2.46
C TYR A 42 -10.89 2.02 3.94
N GLY A 43 -11.69 3.04 4.21
CA GLY A 43 -12.04 3.50 5.54
C GLY A 43 -13.50 3.26 5.88
N LYS A 44 -13.77 3.10 7.17
CA LYS A 44 -15.11 3.13 7.74
C LYS A 44 -15.12 3.94 9.03
N ASN A 45 -16.03 4.89 9.16
CA ASN A 45 -16.11 5.79 10.32
C ASN A 45 -14.74 6.43 10.66
N ASP A 46 -14.09 7.04 9.66
CA ASP A 46 -12.74 7.62 9.73
C ASP A 46 -11.64 6.63 10.16
N THR A 47 -11.87 5.31 10.18
CA THR A 47 -10.84 4.31 10.52
C THR A 47 -10.48 3.46 9.30
N LEU A 48 -9.18 3.27 9.01
CA LEU A 48 -8.72 2.33 7.98
C LEU A 48 -9.13 0.89 8.34
N ILE A 49 -9.82 0.21 7.42
CA ILE A 49 -10.28 -1.18 7.60
C ILE A 49 -9.64 -2.16 6.63
N SER A 50 -9.16 -1.69 5.48
CA SER A 50 -8.43 -2.53 4.53
C SER A 50 -7.57 -1.71 3.57
N VAL A 51 -6.65 -2.40 2.91
CA VAL A 51 -5.77 -1.86 1.90
C VAL A 51 -5.55 -2.87 0.78
N ASP A 52 -5.65 -2.42 -0.47
CA ASP A 52 -5.26 -3.17 -1.66
C ASP A 52 -4.10 -2.45 -2.35
N SER A 53 -3.20 -3.18 -2.98
CA SER A 53 -2.13 -2.60 -3.79
C SER A 53 -1.97 -3.32 -5.11
N VAL A 54 -1.60 -2.56 -6.14
CA VAL A 54 -1.17 -3.07 -7.44
C VAL A 54 0.23 -2.53 -7.69
N ASN A 55 1.20 -3.41 -7.92
CA ASN A 55 2.61 -3.08 -8.19
C ASN A 55 3.31 -2.20 -7.13
N SER A 56 2.76 -2.11 -5.91
CA SER A 56 3.26 -1.24 -4.84
C SER A 56 3.52 -2.00 -3.52
N SER A 57 4.42 -2.97 -3.56
CA SER A 57 4.67 -3.88 -2.43
C SER A 57 5.26 -3.21 -1.19
N LYS A 58 6.13 -2.20 -1.35
CA LYS A 58 6.74 -1.51 -0.21
C LYS A 58 5.71 -0.73 0.59
N GLY A 59 4.84 0.02 -0.06
CA GLY A 59 3.79 0.76 0.63
C GLY A 59 2.72 -0.15 1.21
N PHE A 60 2.40 -1.24 0.52
CA PHE A 60 1.49 -2.25 1.05
C PHE A 60 1.95 -2.86 2.38
N MET A 61 3.22 -3.22 2.52
CA MET A 61 3.74 -3.80 3.77
C MET A 61 3.56 -2.88 4.98
N LEU A 62 3.69 -1.57 4.78
CA LEU A 62 3.51 -0.58 5.84
C LEU A 62 2.06 -0.56 6.34
N PHE A 63 1.09 -0.44 5.44
CA PHE A 63 -0.32 -0.47 5.80
C PHE A 63 -0.75 -1.83 6.36
N LYS A 64 -0.28 -2.94 5.77
CA LYS A 64 -0.53 -4.29 6.27
C LYS A 64 -0.08 -4.44 7.72
N LYS A 65 1.15 -4.02 8.04
CA LYS A 65 1.68 -4.10 9.41
C LYS A 65 0.88 -3.24 10.38
N ALA A 66 0.50 -2.03 9.96
CA ALA A 66 -0.30 -1.14 10.78
C ALA A 66 -1.70 -1.74 11.08
N LEU A 67 -2.34 -2.37 10.09
CA LEU A 67 -3.58 -3.13 10.27
C LEU A 67 -3.39 -4.36 11.19
N SER A 68 -2.32 -5.15 10.99
CA SER A 68 -2.07 -6.36 11.79
C SER A 68 -1.76 -6.09 13.25
N ASN A 69 -1.16 -4.95 13.57
CA ASN A 69 -0.87 -4.54 14.95
C ASN A 69 -2.11 -3.98 15.68
N GLY A 70 -3.29 -3.95 15.03
CA GLY A 70 -4.52 -3.42 15.61
C GLY A 70 -4.51 -1.89 15.77
N HIS A 71 -3.62 -1.18 15.07
CA HIS A 71 -3.62 0.28 15.11
C HIS A 71 -4.85 0.82 14.41
N ARG A 72 -5.61 1.66 15.11
CA ARG A 72 -6.70 2.44 14.51
C ARG A 72 -6.08 3.65 13.82
N ILE A 73 -5.97 3.59 12.49
CA ILE A 73 -5.42 4.67 11.68
C ILE A 73 -6.57 5.51 11.18
N SER A 74 -6.53 6.83 11.43
CA SER A 74 -7.54 7.74 10.91
C SER A 74 -7.41 7.92 9.39
N MET A 75 -8.52 7.95 8.65
CA MET A 75 -8.50 8.23 7.21
C MET A 75 -8.06 9.66 6.92
N SER A 76 -8.39 10.59 7.81
CA SER A 76 -7.89 11.98 7.75
C SER A 76 -6.35 12.02 7.80
N LEU A 77 -5.73 11.13 8.57
CA LEU A 77 -4.28 10.95 8.64
C LEU A 77 -3.70 10.45 7.31
N ILE A 78 -4.40 9.51 6.67
CA ILE A 78 -4.00 8.89 5.41
C ILE A 78 -4.09 9.91 4.27
N LYS A 79 -5.10 10.78 4.27
CA LYS A 79 -5.20 11.84 3.27
C LYS A 79 -4.08 12.88 3.38
N ASP A 80 -3.47 13.03 4.55
CA ASP A 80 -2.32 13.91 4.75
C ASP A 80 -1.03 13.31 4.16
N LYS A 81 -0.76 13.67 2.91
CA LYS A 81 0.42 13.22 2.15
C LYS A 81 1.75 13.51 2.85
N VAL A 82 1.86 14.56 3.67
CA VAL A 82 3.13 14.95 4.31
C VAL A 82 3.42 14.02 5.47
N LEU A 83 2.41 13.74 6.29
CA LEU A 83 2.57 12.87 7.44
C LEU A 83 2.80 11.41 7.02
N VAL A 84 2.09 10.96 5.99
CA VAL A 84 2.27 9.62 5.44
C VAL A 84 3.69 9.45 4.92
N GLN A 85 4.22 10.40 4.15
CA GLN A 85 5.63 10.35 3.70
C GLN A 85 6.62 10.27 4.86
N LYS A 86 6.38 10.99 5.96
CA LYS A 86 7.19 10.90 7.18
C LYS A 86 7.09 9.53 7.86
N ILE A 87 5.88 8.96 7.97
CA ILE A 87 5.68 7.62 8.54
C ILE A 87 6.39 6.56 7.68
N PHE A 88 6.23 6.66 6.36
CA PHE A 88 6.94 5.83 5.39
C PHE A 88 8.45 5.95 5.58
N PHE A 89 8.99 7.16 5.73
CA PHE A 89 10.42 7.37 5.95
C PHE A 89 10.90 6.80 7.30
N LEU A 90 10.16 7.04 8.39
CA LEU A 90 10.54 6.61 9.74
C LEU A 90 10.49 5.08 9.93
N GLU A 91 9.48 4.41 9.38
CA GLU A 91 9.43 2.94 9.39
C GLU A 91 10.62 2.39 8.60
N GLN A 92 10.93 2.94 7.42
CA GLN A 92 12.07 2.51 6.60
C GLN A 92 13.42 2.67 7.35
N VAL A 93 13.58 3.72 8.17
CA VAL A 93 14.78 3.91 9.01
C VAL A 93 14.84 2.89 10.15
N LYS A 94 13.71 2.60 10.81
CA LYS A 94 13.65 1.53 11.84
C LYS A 94 13.99 0.15 11.26
N PHE A 95 13.52 -0.16 10.05
CA PHE A 95 13.81 -1.44 9.39
C PHE A 95 15.30 -1.63 9.03
N ARG A 96 16.04 -0.54 8.74
CA ARG A 96 17.49 -0.62 8.45
C ARG A 96 18.36 -0.76 9.70
N SER A 97 17.81 -0.54 10.89
CA SER A 97 18.56 -0.61 12.16
C SER A 97 18.47 -1.97 12.85
N GLN A 98 17.79 -2.95 12.24
CA GLN A 98 17.62 -4.32 12.78
C GLN A 98 18.42 -5.37 11.97
N ILE A 99 19.41 -4.94 11.18
CA ILE A 99 20.35 -5.79 10.44
C ILE A 99 21.76 -5.41 10.87
#